data_AF-A0A183I6H8-F1
#
_entry.id   AF-A0A183I6H8-F1
#
_cell.length_a   1.000
_cell.length_b   1.000
_cell.length_c   1.000
_cell.angle_alpha   90.00
_cell.angle_beta   90.00
_cell.angle_gamma   90.00
#
_symmetry.space_group_name_H-M   'P 1'
#
loop_
_entity.id
_entity.type
_entity.pdbx_description
1 polymer ?
#
loop_
_entity_poly.entity_id
_entity_poly.type
_entity_poly.pdbx_seq_one_letter_code
_entity_poly.pdbx_strand_id
1 'polypeptide(L)'
;MLVKFTVTYYVIAISMRTAGRIFNPEYRRFAETLFEAHLNDRNAKALLREYDYELFAAPIDFQARRQSQKYFKTPSRFTNARNMLYTTLRDCLSYNIVYTFARVLVYPGSAALLNRLIQSFLIENRQKLVMEKGAIRGVLMTCEGNQVDTMFVDRREQGENGGILVITCEGNAGFYETGIMPTPLALNYSVLGWNQPGFGESSGLPTPKQTVASIDVVIQYAIHKLGFAENQIVIYAWSIGGFPATWAAANYSNIRALILDATFDDLLPLAEAKMPKSWAPLVEFIIRTYFDMPIALQVQHIFRKKMRNRIITY
;
A
#
# COMPACT_ATOMS: atom_id res chain seq x y z
N MET A 1 5.99 -38.90 -18.10
CA MET A 1 7.32 -38.38 -18.50
C MET A 1 7.45 -36.87 -18.28
N LEU A 2 6.53 -36.03 -18.78
CA LEU A 2 6.61 -34.56 -18.68
C LEU A 2 6.87 -34.02 -17.26
N VAL A 3 6.12 -34.49 -16.25
CA VAL A 3 6.31 -34.07 -14.85
C VAL A 3 7.74 -34.36 -14.34
N LYS A 4 8.30 -35.52 -14.65
CA LYS A 4 9.68 -35.86 -14.26
C LYS A 4 10.68 -34.92 -14.92
N PHE A 5 10.52 -34.64 -16.22
CA PHE A 5 11.37 -33.67 -16.93
C PHE A 5 11.27 -32.26 -16.34
N THR A 6 10.05 -31.78 -16.05
CA THR A 6 9.84 -30.46 -15.45
C THR A 6 10.49 -30.36 -14.08
N VAL A 7 10.33 -31.39 -13.23
CA VAL A 7 10.95 -31.43 -11.89
C VAL A 7 12.47 -31.46 -12.00
N THR A 8 13.03 -32.33 -12.84
CA THR A 8 14.49 -32.41 -13.02
C THR A 8 15.07 -31.09 -13.53
N TYR A 9 14.44 -30.47 -14.52
CA TYR A 9 14.88 -29.17 -15.04
C TYR A 9 14.82 -28.08 -13.95
N TYR A 10 13.74 -28.04 -13.17
CA TYR A 10 13.59 -27.08 -12.08
C TYR A 10 14.65 -27.27 -10.99
N VAL A 11 14.95 -28.52 -10.61
CA VAL A 11 16.01 -28.84 -9.65
C VAL A 11 17.37 -28.40 -10.16
N ILE A 12 17.69 -28.68 -11.43
CA ILE A 12 18.95 -28.24 -12.05
C ILE A 12 19.03 -26.70 -12.06
N ALA A 13 17.96 -26.02 -12.48
CA ALA A 13 17.91 -24.56 -12.51
C ALA A 13 18.11 -23.92 -11.12
N ILE A 14 17.45 -24.45 -10.08
CA ILE A 14 17.66 -23.99 -8.70
C ILE A 14 19.09 -24.27 -8.23
N SER A 15 19.64 -25.43 -8.54
CA SER A 15 20.99 -25.82 -8.14
C SER A 15 22.03 -24.91 -8.79
N MET A 16 21.91 -24.65 -10.10
CA MET A 16 22.77 -23.71 -10.82
C MET A 16 22.64 -22.28 -10.30
N ARG A 17 21.41 -21.81 -10.03
CA ARG A 17 21.18 -20.48 -9.45
C ARG A 17 21.79 -20.35 -8.05
N THR A 18 21.67 -21.40 -7.24
CA THR A 18 22.25 -21.46 -5.90
C THR A 18 23.77 -21.45 -5.96
N ALA A 19 24.37 -22.28 -6.82
CA ALA A 19 25.80 -22.29 -7.05
C ALA A 19 26.30 -20.91 -7.51
N GLY A 20 25.64 -20.29 -8.49
CA GLY A 20 25.98 -18.95 -8.97
C GLY A 20 25.94 -17.89 -7.87
N ARG A 21 24.96 -17.95 -6.96
CA ARG A 21 24.88 -17.07 -5.78
C ARG A 21 26.02 -17.32 -4.78
N ILE A 22 26.37 -18.58 -4.53
CA ILE A 22 27.46 -18.94 -3.61
C ILE A 22 28.84 -18.54 -4.16
N PHE A 23 29.06 -18.67 -5.47
CA PHE A 23 30.34 -18.32 -6.09
C PHE A 23 30.49 -16.84 -6.43
N ASN A 24 29.42 -16.03 -6.33
CA ASN A 24 29.47 -14.60 -6.57
C ASN A 24 29.90 -13.85 -5.28
N PRO A 25 31.07 -13.18 -5.26
CA PRO A 25 31.56 -12.48 -4.07
C PRO A 25 30.66 -11.31 -3.65
N GLU A 26 30.07 -10.59 -4.61
CA GLU A 26 29.15 -9.47 -4.33
C GLU A 26 27.87 -9.99 -3.64
N TYR A 27 27.33 -11.11 -4.12
CA TYR A 27 26.14 -11.71 -3.51
C TYR A 27 26.43 -12.20 -2.10
N ARG A 28 27.61 -12.77 -1.85
CA ARG A 28 28.02 -13.18 -0.50
C ARG A 28 28.10 -12.00 0.46
N ARG A 29 28.74 -10.91 0.03
CA ARG A 29 28.82 -9.67 0.82
C ARG A 29 27.43 -9.10 1.13
N PHE A 30 26.54 -9.10 0.14
CA PHE A 30 25.14 -8.75 0.34
C PHE A 30 24.46 -9.66 1.37
N ALA A 31 24.59 -10.98 1.24
CA ALA A 31 23.96 -11.94 2.14
C ALA A 31 24.48 -11.82 3.58
N GLU A 32 25.77 -11.60 3.77
CA GLU A 32 26.39 -11.30 5.07
C GLU A 32 25.84 -10.00 5.65
N THR A 33 25.81 -8.92 4.86
CA THR A 33 25.23 -7.63 5.26
C THR A 33 23.76 -7.76 5.65
N LEU A 34 22.97 -8.54 4.90
CA LEU A 34 21.57 -8.79 5.19
C LEU A 34 21.40 -9.55 6.51
N PHE A 35 22.24 -10.56 6.75
CA PHE A 35 22.23 -11.33 7.99
C PHE A 35 22.59 -10.44 9.20
N GLU A 36 23.65 -9.64 9.10
CA GLU A 36 24.05 -8.69 10.15
C GLU A 36 22.99 -7.61 10.41
N ALA A 37 22.31 -7.15 9.37
CA ALA A 37 21.21 -6.19 9.51
C ALA A 37 20.02 -6.76 10.31
N HIS A 38 19.76 -8.09 10.24
CA HIS A 38 18.77 -8.76 11.10
C HIS A 38 19.20 -8.81 12.56
N LEU A 39 20.50 -8.88 12.82
CA LEU A 39 21.07 -8.79 14.16
C LEU A 39 21.04 -7.35 14.72
N ASN A 40 20.38 -6.44 14.02
CA ASN A 40 20.23 -5.02 14.35
C ASN A 40 21.53 -4.23 14.37
N ASP A 41 22.55 -4.66 13.61
CA ASP A 41 23.74 -3.85 13.40
C ASP A 41 23.40 -2.58 12.58
N ARG A 42 23.84 -1.42 13.08
CA ARG A 42 23.52 -0.12 12.46
C ARG A 42 24.29 0.13 11.17
N ASN A 43 25.53 -0.33 11.10
CA ASN A 43 26.39 -0.14 9.93
C ASN A 43 25.92 -1.06 8.79
N ALA A 44 25.58 -2.31 9.11
CA ALA A 44 24.99 -3.25 8.16
C ALA A 44 23.66 -2.73 7.60
N LYS A 45 22.79 -2.16 8.44
CA LYS A 45 21.54 -1.52 7.96
C LYS A 45 21.79 -0.32 7.05
N ALA A 46 22.86 0.44 7.27
CA ALA A 46 23.23 1.54 6.39
C ALA A 46 23.75 1.02 5.05
N LEU A 47 24.65 0.03 5.06
CA LEU A 47 25.18 -0.63 3.87
C LEU A 47 24.10 -1.35 3.06
N LEU A 48 23.12 -1.96 3.73
CA LEU A 48 22.01 -2.65 3.08
C LEU A 48 21.20 -1.72 2.16
N ARG A 49 21.19 -0.41 2.42
CA ARG A 49 20.50 0.59 1.59
C ARG A 49 21.12 0.75 0.20
N GLU A 50 22.36 0.33 0.01
CA GLU A 50 23.04 0.34 -1.29
C GLU A 50 22.57 -0.79 -2.21
N TYR A 51 21.88 -1.79 -1.66
CA TYR A 51 21.35 -2.94 -2.38
C TYR A 51 19.85 -2.82 -2.60
N ASP A 52 19.38 -3.35 -3.73
CA ASP A 52 17.97 -3.72 -3.88
C ASP A 52 17.75 -5.14 -3.37
N TYR A 53 16.61 -5.38 -2.73
CA TYR A 53 16.31 -6.65 -2.08
C TYR A 53 14.80 -6.91 -2.01
N GLU A 54 14.43 -8.19 -1.93
CA GLU A 54 13.05 -8.60 -1.72
C GLU A 54 12.61 -8.39 -0.27
N LEU A 55 11.40 -7.85 -0.05
CA LEU A 55 10.95 -7.43 1.27
C LEU A 55 10.79 -8.58 2.28
N PHE A 56 10.44 -9.77 1.80
CA PHE A 56 10.19 -10.93 2.67
C PHE A 56 11.42 -11.30 3.53
N ALA A 57 12.61 -10.97 3.04
CA ALA A 57 13.88 -11.22 3.71
C ALA A 57 14.48 -9.95 4.31
N ALA A 58 13.79 -8.81 4.32
CA ALA A 58 14.33 -7.55 4.80
C ALA A 58 14.08 -7.35 6.31
N PRO A 59 15.02 -6.71 7.03
CA PRO A 59 14.77 -6.29 8.41
C PRO A 59 13.67 -5.22 8.45
N ILE A 60 12.87 -5.22 9.51
CA ILE A 60 11.80 -4.23 9.70
C ILE A 60 12.38 -2.92 10.24
N ASP A 61 12.09 -1.80 9.55
CA ASP A 61 12.53 -0.46 9.95
C ASP A 61 11.59 0.19 10.97
N PHE A 62 10.31 -0.13 10.89
CA PHE A 62 9.27 0.41 11.76
C PHE A 62 8.07 -0.52 11.86
N GLN A 63 7.50 -0.63 13.05
CA GLN A 63 6.33 -1.45 13.31
C GLN A 63 5.20 -0.58 13.87
N ALA A 64 4.02 -0.68 13.26
CA ALA A 64 2.83 0.02 13.71
C ALA A 64 2.41 -0.41 15.11
N ARG A 65 1.91 0.57 15.87
CA ARG A 65 1.22 0.33 17.13
C ARG A 65 -0.28 0.37 16.90
N ARG A 66 -1.01 -0.52 17.57
CA ARG A 66 -2.47 -0.55 17.48
C ARG A 66 -3.04 0.70 18.12
N GLN A 67 -3.84 1.45 17.38
CA GLN A 67 -4.54 2.65 17.85
C GLN A 67 -6.04 2.48 17.67
N SER A 68 -6.82 3.27 18.43
CA SER A 68 -8.26 3.35 18.22
C SER A 68 -8.55 4.05 16.90
N GLN A 69 -9.27 3.37 16.01
CA GLN A 69 -9.58 3.85 14.68
C GLN A 69 -11.08 4.06 14.54
N LYS A 70 -11.47 5.13 13.85
CA LYS A 70 -12.87 5.37 13.49
C LYS A 70 -13.27 4.39 12.40
N TYR A 71 -14.40 3.75 12.62
CA TYR A 71 -15.00 2.84 11.67
C TYR A 71 -16.07 3.56 10.84
N PHE A 72 -15.94 3.46 9.52
CA PHE A 72 -16.91 3.96 8.57
C PHE A 72 -17.45 2.76 7.80
N LYS A 73 -18.77 2.71 7.60
CA LYS A 73 -19.42 1.66 6.82
C LYS A 73 -20.57 2.26 6.05
N THR A 74 -20.64 1.97 4.75
CA THR A 74 -21.77 2.37 3.93
C THR A 74 -23.02 1.59 4.35
N PRO A 75 -24.20 2.24 4.49
CA PRO A 75 -25.43 1.52 4.75
C PRO A 75 -25.66 0.42 3.72
N SER A 76 -25.97 -0.78 4.19
CA SER A 76 -26.21 -1.94 3.35
C SER A 76 -27.60 -2.49 3.63
N ARG A 77 -28.36 -2.79 2.58
CA ARG A 77 -29.67 -3.44 2.67
C ARG A 77 -29.59 -4.94 2.96
N PHE A 78 -28.39 -5.51 2.89
CA PHE A 78 -28.16 -6.92 3.16
C PHE A 78 -28.10 -7.14 4.68
N THR A 79 -29.23 -7.53 5.26
CA THR A 79 -29.29 -8.10 6.61
C THR A 79 -29.12 -9.61 6.55
N ASN A 80 -28.78 -10.24 7.69
CA ASN A 80 -28.81 -11.70 7.78
C ASN A 80 -30.24 -12.16 7.49
N ALA A 81 -30.44 -12.80 6.34
CA ALA A 81 -31.73 -13.36 5.97
C ALA A 81 -32.10 -14.47 6.97
N ARG A 82 -33.39 -14.66 7.25
CA ARG A 82 -33.87 -15.75 8.12
C ARG A 82 -33.49 -17.14 7.59
N ASN A 83 -33.19 -17.27 6.29
CA ASN A 83 -32.82 -18.54 5.67
C ASN A 83 -31.30 -18.78 5.70
N MET A 84 -30.86 -19.56 6.69
CA MET A 84 -29.46 -19.87 6.97
C MET A 84 -28.75 -20.61 5.82
N LEU A 85 -29.47 -21.45 5.06
CA LEU A 85 -28.88 -22.18 3.93
C LEU A 85 -28.52 -21.24 2.79
N TYR A 86 -29.44 -20.34 2.44
CA TYR A 86 -29.21 -19.34 1.40
C TYR A 86 -28.06 -18.39 1.75
N THR A 87 -28.00 -17.90 3.00
CA THR A 87 -26.92 -17.01 3.45
C THR A 87 -25.57 -17.72 3.37
N THR A 88 -25.50 -18.96 3.86
CA THR A 88 -24.25 -19.74 3.85
C THR A 88 -23.75 -19.99 2.43
N LEU A 89 -24.65 -20.40 1.52
CA LEU A 89 -24.28 -20.66 0.12
C LEU A 89 -23.84 -19.38 -0.59
N ARG A 90 -24.59 -18.28 -0.44
CA ARG A 90 -24.24 -16.97 -1.00
C ARG A 90 -22.89 -16.50 -0.49
N ASP A 91 -22.65 -16.58 0.81
CA ASP A 91 -21.42 -16.08 1.43
C ASP A 91 -20.22 -16.91 1.01
N CYS A 92 -20.36 -18.24 0.91
CA CYS A 92 -19.31 -19.12 0.39
C CYS A 92 -18.99 -18.82 -1.08
N LEU A 93 -20.02 -18.69 -1.93
CA LEU A 93 -19.82 -18.37 -3.35
C LEU A 93 -19.18 -16.98 -3.52
N SER A 94 -19.68 -15.99 -2.78
CA SER A 94 -19.15 -14.62 -2.82
C SER A 94 -17.71 -14.56 -2.33
N TYR A 95 -17.37 -15.30 -1.26
CA TYR A 95 -16.00 -15.43 -0.80
C TYR A 95 -15.08 -15.98 -1.90
N ASN A 96 -15.49 -17.06 -2.58
CA ASN A 96 -14.70 -17.61 -3.67
C ASN A 96 -14.52 -16.60 -4.82
N ILE A 97 -15.57 -15.91 -5.23
CA ILE A 97 -15.52 -14.87 -6.28
C ILE A 97 -14.58 -13.72 -5.87
N VAL A 98 -14.67 -13.28 -4.61
CA VAL A 98 -13.83 -12.19 -4.06
C VAL A 98 -12.35 -12.55 -4.14
N TYR A 99 -11.96 -13.73 -3.66
CA TYR A 99 -10.57 -14.11 -3.52
C TYR A 99 -9.90 -14.56 -4.83
N THR A 100 -10.70 -14.96 -5.83
CA THR A 100 -10.20 -15.42 -7.13
C THR A 100 -10.28 -14.37 -8.23
N PHE A 101 -11.34 -13.55 -8.24
CA PHE A 101 -11.67 -12.71 -9.39
C PHE A 101 -11.85 -11.23 -9.03
N ALA A 102 -12.80 -10.90 -8.14
CA ALA A 102 -13.19 -9.51 -7.91
C ALA A 102 -12.02 -8.65 -7.41
N ARG A 103 -11.15 -9.20 -6.54
CA ARG A 103 -9.95 -8.50 -6.05
C ARG A 103 -9.03 -8.06 -7.18
N VAL A 104 -8.81 -8.91 -8.18
CA VAL A 104 -7.93 -8.61 -9.33
C VAL A 104 -8.54 -7.54 -10.23
N LEU A 105 -9.86 -7.46 -10.33
CA LEU A 105 -10.53 -6.39 -11.08
C LEU A 105 -10.47 -5.04 -10.35
N VAL A 106 -10.67 -5.02 -9.04
CA VAL A 106 -10.61 -3.79 -8.23
C VAL A 106 -9.15 -3.29 -8.13
N TYR A 107 -8.20 -4.20 -7.95
CA TYR A 107 -6.77 -3.93 -7.78
C TYR A 107 -5.92 -4.72 -8.78
N PRO A 108 -5.96 -4.39 -10.09
CA PRO A 108 -5.18 -5.10 -11.11
C PRO A 108 -3.68 -5.06 -10.83
N GLY A 109 -3.16 -3.97 -10.25
CA GLY A 109 -1.75 -3.84 -9.83
C GLY A 109 -1.27 -4.91 -8.84
N SER A 110 -2.18 -5.56 -8.10
CA SER A 110 -1.84 -6.66 -7.19
C SER A 110 -1.73 -8.04 -7.84
N ALA A 111 -2.10 -8.15 -9.13
CA ALA A 111 -2.08 -9.42 -9.82
C ALA A 111 -0.63 -9.91 -9.97
N ALA A 112 -0.36 -11.16 -9.56
CA ALA A 112 0.98 -11.74 -9.61
C ALA A 112 1.60 -11.70 -11.02
N LEU A 113 0.79 -11.85 -12.07
CA LEU A 113 1.26 -11.74 -13.45
C LEU A 113 1.70 -10.31 -13.78
N LEU A 114 0.88 -9.30 -13.44
CA LEU A 114 1.21 -7.90 -13.72
C LEU A 114 2.46 -7.47 -12.94
N ASN A 115 2.53 -7.80 -11.64
CA ASN A 115 3.72 -7.55 -10.80
C ASN A 115 5.00 -8.14 -11.43
N ARG A 116 4.94 -9.37 -11.95
CA ARG A 116 6.10 -10.00 -12.63
C ARG A 116 6.46 -9.30 -13.94
N LEU A 117 5.47 -8.86 -14.72
CA LEU A 117 5.72 -8.21 -16.01
C LEU A 117 6.38 -6.83 -15.86
N ILE A 118 6.07 -6.11 -14.78
CA ILE A 118 6.61 -4.75 -14.54
C ILE A 118 7.80 -4.74 -13.57
N GLN A 119 8.19 -5.88 -13.02
CA GLN A 119 9.18 -5.96 -11.94
C GLN A 119 10.51 -5.27 -12.29
N SER A 120 11.03 -5.50 -13.49
CA SER A 120 12.27 -4.85 -13.96
C SER A 120 12.14 -3.32 -14.00
N PHE A 121 10.98 -2.83 -14.44
CA PHE A 121 10.69 -1.39 -14.49
C PHE A 121 10.59 -0.78 -13.08
N LEU A 122 9.98 -1.49 -12.12
CA LEU A 122 9.95 -1.03 -10.73
C LEU A 122 11.36 -0.95 -10.13
N ILE A 123 12.20 -1.98 -10.33
CA ILE A 123 13.59 -2.00 -9.85
C ILE A 123 14.39 -0.82 -10.42
N GLU A 124 14.30 -0.58 -11.72
CA GLU A 124 15.01 0.52 -12.39
C GLU A 124 14.59 1.89 -11.83
N ASN A 125 13.30 2.13 -11.64
CA ASN A 125 12.82 3.41 -11.12
C ASN A 125 13.12 3.59 -9.64
N ARG A 126 13.10 2.51 -8.84
CA ARG A 126 13.59 2.54 -7.46
C ARG A 126 15.06 2.92 -7.39
N GLN A 127 15.89 2.34 -8.26
CA GLN A 127 17.30 2.69 -8.36
C GLN A 127 17.48 4.17 -8.71
N LYS A 128 16.71 4.72 -9.67
CA LYS A 128 16.74 6.15 -10.00
C LYS A 128 16.36 7.04 -8.82
N LEU A 129 15.34 6.68 -8.05
CA LEU A 129 14.96 7.42 -6.84
C LEU A 129 16.10 7.45 -5.82
N VAL A 130 16.75 6.32 -5.57
CA VAL A 130 17.87 6.23 -4.63
C VAL A 130 19.08 7.04 -5.14
N MET A 131 19.52 6.79 -6.38
CA MET A 131 20.75 7.38 -6.93
C MET A 131 20.62 8.86 -7.28
N GLU A 132 19.48 9.29 -7.85
CA GLU A 132 19.32 10.67 -8.34
C GLU A 132 18.65 11.59 -7.32
N LYS A 133 17.84 11.05 -6.41
CA LYS A 133 17.06 11.84 -5.43
C LYS A 133 17.49 11.61 -3.99
N GLY A 134 18.47 10.74 -3.74
CA GLY A 134 18.91 10.40 -2.38
C GLY A 134 17.81 9.72 -1.58
N ALA A 135 16.93 8.98 -2.24
CA ALA A 135 15.79 8.34 -1.60
C ALA A 135 16.23 7.21 -0.67
N ILE A 136 15.50 7.03 0.43
CA ILE A 136 15.73 5.99 1.44
C ILE A 136 14.53 5.05 1.42
N ARG A 137 14.78 3.79 1.05
CA ARG A 137 13.77 2.72 1.13
C ARG A 137 13.52 2.34 2.59
N GLY A 138 12.27 2.06 2.94
CA GLY A 138 11.89 1.61 4.27
C GLY A 138 10.89 0.46 4.24
N VAL A 139 11.08 -0.51 5.12
CA VAL A 139 10.19 -1.68 5.29
C VAL A 139 9.37 -1.53 6.56
N LEU A 140 8.06 -1.34 6.39
CA LEU A 140 7.14 -1.08 7.49
C LEU A 140 6.27 -2.29 7.80
N MET A 141 6.11 -2.65 9.08
CA MET A 141 5.24 -3.74 9.52
C MET A 141 3.91 -3.22 10.06
N THR A 142 2.81 -3.61 9.42
CA THR A 142 1.44 -3.28 9.87
C THR A 142 1.05 -4.07 11.12
N CYS A 143 0.01 -3.61 11.84
CA CYS A 143 -0.57 -4.38 12.96
C CYS A 143 -1.26 -5.68 12.53
N GLU A 144 -1.46 -5.88 11.22
CA GLU A 144 -2.07 -7.07 10.64
C GLU A 144 -1.02 -8.05 10.08
N GLY A 145 0.28 -7.76 10.27
CA GLY A 145 1.38 -8.64 9.89
C GLY A 145 1.86 -8.52 8.43
N ASN A 146 1.30 -7.59 7.65
CA ASN A 146 1.80 -7.27 6.32
C ASN A 146 2.98 -6.30 6.37
N GLN A 147 3.92 -6.49 5.45
CA GLN A 147 5.04 -5.59 5.19
C GLN A 147 4.66 -4.62 4.06
N VAL A 148 4.96 -3.34 4.25
CA VAL A 148 4.71 -2.27 3.28
C VAL A 148 6.05 -1.73 2.80
N ASP A 149 6.25 -1.76 1.49
CA ASP A 149 7.40 -1.15 0.83
C ASP A 149 7.18 0.35 0.68
N THR A 150 8.17 1.14 1.10
CA THR A 150 8.10 2.59 1.08
C THR A 150 9.40 3.22 0.58
N MET A 151 9.28 4.42 0.04
CA MET A 151 10.41 5.21 -0.42
C MET A 151 10.26 6.66 0.06
N PHE A 152 11.24 7.12 0.84
CA PHE A 152 11.26 8.46 1.40
C PHE A 152 12.33 9.32 0.74
N VAL A 153 11.98 10.53 0.32
CA VAL A 153 12.91 11.56 -0.14
C VAL A 153 12.81 12.75 0.80
N ASP A 154 13.91 13.06 1.47
CA ASP A 154 14.01 14.20 2.39
C ASP A 154 14.47 15.46 1.64
N ARG A 155 13.66 16.52 1.72
CA ARG A 155 13.97 17.82 1.10
C ARG A 155 14.15 18.94 2.13
N ARG A 156 14.15 18.65 3.43
CA ARG A 156 14.26 19.67 4.50
C ARG A 156 15.44 20.62 4.32
N GLU A 157 16.56 20.11 3.80
CA GLU A 157 17.80 20.89 3.56
C GLU A 157 17.91 21.45 2.12
N GLN A 158 16.93 21.23 1.25
CA GLN A 158 17.04 21.46 -0.19
C GLN A 158 16.05 22.49 -0.75
N GLY A 159 15.14 23.03 0.07
CA GLY A 159 14.22 24.08 -0.36
C GLY A 159 13.18 24.46 0.69
N GLU A 160 12.46 25.56 0.45
CA GLU A 160 11.48 26.13 1.38
C GLU A 160 10.31 25.18 1.70
N ASN A 161 9.94 24.32 0.74
CA ASN A 161 8.85 23.35 0.87
C ASN A 161 9.26 22.05 1.60
N GLY A 162 10.55 21.85 1.86
CA GLY A 162 11.08 20.59 2.39
C GLY A 162 10.56 20.21 3.78
N GLY A 163 10.14 21.20 4.57
CA GLY A 163 9.52 21.00 5.88
C GLY A 163 8.10 20.43 5.83
N ILE A 164 7.51 20.25 4.64
CA ILE A 164 6.22 19.61 4.42
C ILE A 164 6.45 18.24 3.78
N LEU A 165 5.84 17.21 4.35
CA LEU A 165 5.83 15.86 3.81
C LEU A 165 4.58 15.62 2.98
N VAL A 166 4.74 15.21 1.73
CA VAL A 166 3.66 14.72 0.88
C VAL A 166 3.68 13.20 0.86
N ILE A 167 2.65 12.56 1.42
CA ILE A 167 2.45 11.12 1.33
C ILE A 167 1.60 10.85 0.11
N THR A 168 2.11 10.07 -0.84
CA THR A 168 1.39 9.74 -2.07
C THR A 168 0.61 8.43 -1.95
N CYS A 169 -0.67 8.46 -2.33
CA CYS A 169 -1.54 7.27 -2.37
C CYS A 169 -1.91 6.98 -3.84
N GLU A 170 -1.32 5.93 -4.38
CA GLU A 170 -1.41 5.58 -5.79
C GLU A 170 -2.74 4.95 -6.21
N GLY A 171 -2.99 4.95 -7.52
CA GLY A 171 -4.14 4.33 -8.16
C GLY A 171 -4.11 2.79 -8.20
N ASN A 172 -5.08 2.19 -8.89
CA ASN A 172 -5.31 0.73 -8.88
C ASN A 172 -4.25 -0.11 -9.64
N ALA A 173 -3.40 0.55 -10.41
CA ALA A 173 -2.19 0.01 -11.05
C ALA A 173 -1.02 1.00 -10.94
N GLY A 174 -1.08 1.93 -9.97
CA GLY A 174 0.00 2.86 -9.67
C GLY A 174 0.94 2.27 -8.62
N PHE A 175 2.21 2.59 -8.73
CA PHE A 175 3.27 2.19 -7.82
C PHE A 175 4.05 3.43 -7.43
N TYR A 176 4.62 3.49 -6.22
CA TYR A 176 5.37 4.67 -5.82
C TYR A 176 6.57 4.92 -6.75
N GLU A 177 7.12 3.85 -7.33
CA GLU A 177 8.25 3.89 -8.25
C GLU A 177 7.94 4.69 -9.53
N THR A 178 6.67 4.71 -9.98
CA THR A 178 6.32 5.18 -11.33
C THR A 178 5.10 6.09 -11.39
N GLY A 179 4.43 6.28 -10.25
CA GLY A 179 3.15 6.98 -10.14
C GLY A 179 3.30 8.48 -9.88
N ILE A 180 2.54 8.97 -8.91
CA ILE A 180 2.38 10.41 -8.65
C ILE A 180 3.50 11.03 -7.80
N MET A 181 4.43 10.25 -7.24
CA MET A 181 5.59 10.74 -6.46
C MET A 181 6.40 11.87 -7.13
N PRO A 182 6.70 11.84 -8.44
CA PRO A 182 7.49 12.89 -9.09
C PRO A 182 6.86 14.28 -9.02
N THR A 183 5.54 14.38 -8.92
CA THR A 183 4.81 15.66 -8.91
C THR A 183 5.18 16.54 -7.71
N PRO A 184 5.01 16.09 -6.44
CA PRO A 184 5.46 16.87 -5.28
C PRO A 184 6.98 17.00 -5.20
N LEU A 185 7.75 16.02 -5.72
CA LEU A 185 9.21 16.11 -5.77
C LEU A 185 9.70 17.26 -6.66
N ALA A 186 9.03 17.52 -7.78
CA ALA A 186 9.35 18.64 -8.67
C ALA A 186 9.13 20.01 -8.01
N LEU A 187 8.33 20.06 -6.94
CA LEU A 187 8.02 21.27 -6.15
C LEU A 187 8.85 21.38 -4.86
N ASN A 188 9.90 20.55 -4.71
CA ASN A 188 10.81 20.50 -3.55
C ASN A 188 10.14 20.17 -2.21
N TYR A 189 9.01 19.44 -2.22
CA TYR A 189 8.47 18.83 -1.00
C TYR A 189 9.27 17.60 -0.59
N SER A 190 9.31 17.29 0.70
CA SER A 190 9.67 15.94 1.14
C SER A 190 8.55 14.99 0.73
N VAL A 191 8.87 13.78 0.28
CA VAL A 191 7.86 12.85 -0.27
C VAL A 191 8.05 11.46 0.30
N LEU A 192 6.95 10.83 0.71
CA LEU A 192 6.90 9.43 1.12
C LEU A 192 5.90 8.69 0.24
N GLY A 193 6.45 7.85 -0.65
CA GLY A 193 5.65 6.92 -1.44
C GLY A 193 5.59 5.55 -0.79
N TRP A 194 4.53 4.81 -1.07
CA TRP A 194 4.31 3.46 -0.56
C TRP A 194 3.47 2.64 -1.52
N ASN A 195 3.66 1.33 -1.51
CA ASN A 195 2.88 0.40 -2.32
C ASN A 195 1.78 -0.27 -1.48
N GLN A 196 0.57 -0.35 -2.05
CA GLN A 196 -0.58 -1.02 -1.42
C GLN A 196 -0.31 -2.52 -1.17
N PRO A 197 -1.07 -3.20 -0.29
CA PRO A 197 -0.91 -4.64 -0.08
C PRO A 197 -0.97 -5.42 -1.40
N GLY A 198 0.05 -6.25 -1.65
CA GLY A 198 0.17 -7.04 -2.88
C GLY A 198 0.68 -6.29 -4.11
N PHE A 199 1.04 -5.00 -4.00
CA PHE A 199 1.65 -4.22 -5.09
C PHE A 199 3.17 -4.21 -4.94
N GLY A 200 3.89 -4.49 -6.03
CA GLY A 200 5.34 -4.50 -6.03
C GLY A 200 5.86 -5.50 -4.99
N GLU A 201 6.67 -4.99 -4.05
CA GLU A 201 7.26 -5.79 -2.97
C GLU A 201 6.42 -5.78 -1.68
N SER A 202 5.34 -4.98 -1.59
CA SER A 202 4.44 -4.98 -0.43
C SER A 202 3.69 -6.32 -0.32
N SER A 203 3.67 -6.89 0.89
CA SER A 203 3.06 -8.20 1.12
C SER A 203 1.54 -8.12 1.36
N GLY A 204 0.89 -9.30 1.42
CA GLY A 204 -0.53 -9.41 1.71
C GLY A 204 -1.44 -9.26 0.48
N LEU A 205 -2.74 -9.08 0.75
CA LEU A 205 -3.78 -8.97 -0.26
C LEU A 205 -4.49 -7.62 -0.14
N PRO A 206 -4.82 -6.93 -1.25
CA PRO A 206 -5.48 -5.63 -1.21
C PRO A 206 -6.95 -5.79 -0.84
N THR A 207 -7.22 -5.72 0.45
CA THR A 207 -8.57 -5.64 1.02
C THR A 207 -8.69 -4.31 1.75
N PRO A 208 -9.89 -3.73 1.90
CA PRO A 208 -10.05 -2.45 2.59
C PRO A 208 -9.39 -2.41 3.97
N LYS A 209 -9.50 -3.51 4.73
CA LYS A 209 -8.85 -3.66 6.04
C LYS A 209 -7.32 -3.55 5.95
N GLN A 210 -6.71 -4.26 5.01
CA GLN A 210 -5.26 -4.25 4.83
C GLN A 210 -4.76 -2.92 4.27
N THR A 211 -5.49 -2.33 3.32
CA THR A 211 -5.17 -1.00 2.78
C THR A 211 -5.18 0.08 3.87
N VAL A 212 -6.16 0.03 4.78
CA VAL A 212 -6.21 0.90 5.96
C VAL A 212 -5.02 0.65 6.90
N ALA A 213 -4.70 -0.62 7.20
CA ALA A 213 -3.56 -0.95 8.05
C ALA A 213 -2.21 -0.48 7.45
N SER A 214 -2.08 -0.50 6.12
CA SER A 214 -0.90 0.01 5.41
C SER A 214 -0.76 1.52 5.49
N ILE A 215 -1.81 2.30 5.20
CA ILE A 215 -1.69 3.76 5.34
C ILE A 215 -1.50 4.17 6.80
N ASP A 216 -2.07 3.43 7.76
CA ASP A 216 -1.86 3.68 9.19
C ASP A 216 -0.37 3.56 9.57
N VAL A 217 0.32 2.48 9.18
CA VAL A 217 1.75 2.34 9.46
C VAL A 217 2.59 3.41 8.76
N VAL A 218 2.21 3.82 7.54
CA VAL A 218 2.89 4.88 6.78
C VAL A 218 2.82 6.22 7.51
N ILE A 219 1.63 6.60 8.03
CA ILE A 219 1.47 7.83 8.81
C ILE A 219 2.23 7.75 10.14
N GLN A 220 2.15 6.62 10.85
CA GLN A 220 2.90 6.41 12.08
C GLN A 220 4.42 6.49 11.86
N TYR A 221 4.91 5.93 10.75
CA TYR A 221 6.32 6.03 10.36
C TYR A 221 6.74 7.47 10.09
N ALA A 222 5.94 8.22 9.33
CA ALA A 222 6.17 9.65 9.06
C ALA A 222 6.30 10.47 10.36
N ILE A 223 5.41 10.22 11.32
CA ILE A 223 5.38 10.96 12.59
C ILE A 223 6.50 10.53 13.53
N HIS A 224 6.59 9.23 13.80
CA HIS A 224 7.43 8.72 14.90
C HIS A 224 8.86 8.40 14.50
N LYS A 225 9.14 8.20 13.21
CA LYS A 225 10.47 7.84 12.72
C LYS A 225 11.09 8.90 11.83
N LEU A 226 10.32 9.50 10.91
CA LEU A 226 10.82 10.58 10.03
C LEU A 226 10.76 11.96 10.69
N GLY A 227 9.95 12.12 11.74
CA GLY A 227 9.91 13.33 12.57
C GLY A 227 9.07 14.47 12.00
N PHE A 228 8.11 14.17 11.12
CA PHE A 228 7.14 15.17 10.66
C PHE A 228 5.97 15.28 11.64
N ALA A 229 5.68 16.48 12.12
CA ALA A 229 4.45 16.72 12.85
C ALA A 229 3.25 16.50 11.92
N GLU A 230 2.11 16.10 12.48
CA GLU A 230 0.91 15.79 11.71
C GLU A 230 0.43 16.97 10.84
N ASN A 231 0.60 18.21 11.32
CA ASN A 231 0.29 19.45 10.60
C ASN A 231 1.33 19.85 9.52
N GLN A 232 2.38 19.05 9.35
CA GLN A 232 3.33 19.12 8.24
C GLN A 232 3.03 18.08 7.15
N ILE A 233 2.05 17.19 7.37
CA ILE A 233 1.74 16.11 6.44
C ILE A 233 0.60 16.53 5.50
N VAL A 234 0.85 16.41 4.21
CA VAL A 234 -0.14 16.47 3.13
C VAL A 234 -0.31 15.06 2.57
N ILE A 235 -1.55 14.64 2.34
CA ILE A 235 -1.82 13.38 1.66
C ILE A 235 -2.31 13.70 0.25
N TYR A 236 -1.58 13.23 -0.76
CA TYR A 236 -1.94 13.38 -2.16
C TYR A 236 -2.36 12.03 -2.73
N ALA A 237 -3.61 11.92 -3.15
CA ALA A 237 -4.20 10.66 -3.57
C ALA A 237 -4.76 10.74 -4.98
N TRP A 238 -4.48 9.70 -5.76
CA TRP A 238 -4.98 9.55 -7.11
C TRP A 238 -5.92 8.35 -7.21
N SER A 239 -7.09 8.55 -7.81
CA SER A 239 -8.06 7.51 -8.12
C SER A 239 -8.46 6.69 -6.87
N ILE A 240 -8.31 5.36 -6.89
CA ILE A 240 -8.62 4.46 -5.77
C ILE A 240 -7.78 4.74 -4.52
N GLY A 241 -6.61 5.37 -4.67
CA GLY A 241 -5.78 5.84 -3.56
C GLY A 241 -6.49 6.85 -2.67
N GLY A 242 -7.61 7.42 -3.13
CA GLY A 242 -8.50 8.25 -2.31
C GLY A 242 -9.00 7.54 -1.05
N PHE A 243 -9.27 6.23 -1.12
CA PHE A 243 -9.77 5.46 0.03
C PHE A 243 -8.83 5.46 1.25
N PRO A 244 -7.57 4.99 1.14
CA PRO A 244 -6.64 5.08 2.28
C PRO A 244 -6.40 6.53 2.72
N ALA A 245 -6.37 7.49 1.78
CA ALA A 245 -6.09 8.88 2.07
C ALA A 245 -7.20 9.57 2.88
N THR A 246 -8.47 9.38 2.51
CA THR A 246 -9.61 9.90 3.27
C THR A 246 -9.75 9.21 4.61
N TRP A 247 -9.43 7.92 4.70
CA TRP A 247 -9.41 7.22 5.97
C TRP A 247 -8.35 7.81 6.91
N ALA A 248 -7.14 8.05 6.40
CA ALA A 248 -6.04 8.63 7.17
C ALA A 248 -6.41 10.03 7.65
N ALA A 249 -6.88 10.92 6.77
CA ALA A 249 -7.31 12.27 7.16
C ALA A 249 -8.51 12.30 8.12
N ALA A 250 -9.36 11.26 8.14
CA ALA A 250 -10.44 11.14 9.12
C ALA A 250 -9.97 10.68 10.50
N ASN A 251 -8.87 9.92 10.57
CA ASN A 251 -8.31 9.36 11.80
C ASN A 251 -7.23 10.26 12.42
N TYR A 252 -6.36 10.81 11.59
CA TYR A 252 -5.33 11.80 11.92
C TYR A 252 -5.92 13.21 11.78
N SER A 253 -6.23 13.79 12.93
CA SER A 253 -6.96 15.04 13.09
C SER A 253 -6.32 16.32 12.56
N ASN A 254 -5.00 16.39 12.52
CA ASN A 254 -4.24 17.61 12.25
C ASN A 254 -3.51 17.56 10.91
N ILE A 255 -3.86 16.61 10.03
CA ILE A 255 -3.33 16.55 8.66
C ILE A 255 -3.51 17.91 7.97
N ARG A 256 -2.41 18.44 7.43
CA ARG A 256 -2.33 19.78 6.84
C ARG A 256 -3.31 19.94 5.69
N ALA A 257 -3.24 19.03 4.73
CA ALA A 257 -4.09 19.03 3.56
C ALA A 257 -4.31 17.61 3.03
N LEU A 258 -5.45 17.45 2.34
CA LEU A 258 -5.81 16.24 1.61
C LEU A 258 -6.13 16.67 0.18
N ILE A 259 -5.43 16.10 -0.79
CA ILE A 259 -5.62 16.34 -2.22
C ILE A 259 -6.18 15.05 -2.80
N LEU A 260 -7.39 15.14 -3.36
CA LEU A 260 -8.08 14.02 -4.00
C LEU A 260 -8.17 14.32 -5.50
N ASP A 261 -7.36 13.61 -6.29
CA ASP A 261 -7.34 13.74 -7.74
C ASP A 261 -8.00 12.52 -8.41
N ALA A 262 -8.97 12.79 -9.28
CA ALA A 262 -9.72 11.80 -10.04
C ALA A 262 -10.27 10.62 -9.19
N THR A 263 -10.64 10.88 -7.94
CA THR A 263 -11.20 9.86 -7.04
C THR A 263 -12.71 9.69 -7.21
N PHE A 264 -13.30 8.75 -6.47
CA PHE A 264 -14.73 8.47 -6.44
C PHE A 264 -15.27 8.56 -5.02
N ASP A 265 -16.58 8.71 -4.90
CA ASP A 265 -17.30 8.79 -3.64
C ASP A 265 -17.77 7.41 -3.14
N ASP A 266 -18.11 6.52 -4.07
CA ASP A 266 -18.54 5.14 -3.84
C ASP A 266 -18.03 4.20 -4.97
N LEU A 267 -17.54 3.01 -4.60
CA LEU A 267 -17.06 2.01 -5.55
C LEU A 267 -18.21 1.30 -6.30
N LEU A 268 -19.40 1.21 -5.68
CA LEU A 268 -20.50 0.40 -6.22
C LEU A 268 -20.92 0.81 -7.65
N PRO A 269 -21.20 2.09 -7.96
CA PRO A 269 -21.63 2.49 -9.30
C PRO A 269 -20.58 2.17 -10.38
N LEU A 270 -19.30 2.29 -10.03
CA LEU A 270 -18.18 1.97 -10.92
C LEU A 270 -18.12 0.47 -11.22
N ALA A 271 -18.32 -0.37 -10.20
CA ALA A 271 -18.33 -1.81 -10.36
C ALA A 271 -19.54 -2.29 -11.19
N GLU A 272 -20.74 -1.79 -10.90
CA GLU A 272 -21.96 -2.14 -11.65
C GLU A 272 -21.86 -1.74 -13.13
N ALA A 273 -21.26 -0.59 -13.43
CA ALA A 273 -21.05 -0.14 -14.81
C ALA A 273 -20.13 -1.06 -15.64
N LYS A 274 -19.34 -1.93 -15.00
CA LYS A 274 -18.42 -2.87 -15.65
C LYS A 274 -18.93 -4.31 -15.68
N MET A 275 -20.07 -4.58 -15.06
CA MET A 275 -20.62 -5.93 -14.92
C MET A 275 -21.97 -6.06 -15.66
N PRO A 276 -22.38 -7.28 -16.05
CA PRO A 276 -23.71 -7.50 -16.60
C PRO A 276 -24.80 -7.04 -15.61
N LYS A 277 -25.83 -6.35 -16.10
CA LYS A 277 -26.93 -5.83 -15.27
C LYS A 277 -27.62 -6.91 -14.41
N SER A 278 -27.68 -8.14 -14.91
CA SER A 278 -28.24 -9.29 -14.18
C SER A 278 -27.46 -9.66 -12.91
N TRP A 279 -26.20 -9.21 -12.77
CA TRP A 279 -25.35 -9.50 -11.62
C TRP A 279 -25.35 -8.38 -10.58
N ALA A 280 -26.08 -7.27 -10.80
CA ALA A 280 -26.08 -6.11 -9.90
C ALA A 280 -26.30 -6.47 -8.41
N PRO A 281 -27.27 -7.33 -8.02
CA PRO A 281 -27.44 -7.70 -6.61
C PRO A 281 -26.23 -8.41 -6.00
N LEU A 282 -25.54 -9.24 -6.78
CA LEU A 282 -24.32 -9.94 -6.35
C LEU A 282 -23.13 -8.98 -6.25
N VAL A 283 -22.98 -8.09 -7.24
CA VAL A 283 -21.93 -7.06 -7.24
C VAL A 283 -22.11 -6.15 -6.02
N GLU A 284 -23.33 -5.69 -5.76
CA GLU A 284 -23.63 -4.87 -4.59
C GLU A 284 -23.30 -5.60 -3.29
N PHE A 285 -23.68 -6.87 -3.16
CA PHE A 285 -23.35 -7.67 -2.00
C PHE A 285 -21.84 -7.78 -1.79
N ILE A 286 -21.09 -8.08 -2.86
CA ILE A 286 -19.63 -8.21 -2.82
C ILE A 286 -18.97 -6.88 -2.42
N ILE A 287 -19.35 -5.78 -3.06
CA ILE A 287 -18.77 -4.46 -2.78
C ILE A 287 -19.08 -4.05 -1.34
N ARG A 288 -20.34 -4.08 -0.90
CA ARG A 288 -20.73 -3.64 0.45
C ARG A 288 -20.19 -4.52 1.57
N THR A 289 -19.84 -5.77 1.28
CA THR A 289 -19.36 -6.73 2.30
C THR A 289 -17.84 -6.81 2.36
N TYR A 290 -17.17 -6.83 1.20
CA TYR A 290 -15.74 -7.14 1.11
C TYR A 290 -14.88 -5.98 0.59
N PHE A 291 -15.45 -5.05 -0.17
CA PHE A 291 -14.74 -3.93 -0.79
C PHE A 291 -15.38 -2.57 -0.46
N ASP A 292 -15.96 -2.43 0.73
CA ASP A 292 -16.62 -1.19 1.12
C ASP A 292 -15.56 -0.09 1.31
N MET A 293 -15.66 0.95 0.49
CA MET A 293 -14.78 2.12 0.49
C MET A 293 -15.63 3.37 0.71
N PRO A 294 -15.97 3.70 1.98
CA PRO A 294 -16.90 4.77 2.31
C PRO A 294 -16.23 6.17 2.22
N ILE A 295 -15.69 6.51 1.05
CA ILE A 295 -14.93 7.75 0.81
C ILE A 295 -15.81 8.97 1.11
N ALA A 296 -17.05 9.00 0.62
CA ALA A 296 -18.00 10.08 0.87
C ALA A 296 -18.23 10.34 2.37
N LEU A 297 -18.41 9.27 3.17
CA LEU A 297 -18.64 9.37 4.61
C LEU A 297 -17.40 9.89 5.35
N GLN A 298 -16.22 9.41 4.95
CA GLN A 298 -14.95 9.86 5.51
C GLN A 298 -14.71 11.35 5.23
N VAL A 299 -14.94 11.79 3.98
CA VAL A 299 -14.84 13.20 3.57
C VAL A 299 -15.84 14.08 4.34
N GLN A 300 -17.10 13.65 4.45
CA GLN A 300 -18.11 14.37 5.22
C GLN A 300 -17.69 14.56 6.68
N HIS A 301 -17.13 13.52 7.30
CA HIS A 301 -16.60 13.59 8.67
C HIS A 301 -15.45 14.59 8.80
N ILE A 302 -14.50 14.58 7.86
CA ILE A 302 -13.38 15.54 7.82
C ILE A 302 -13.90 16.98 7.75
N PHE A 303 -14.86 17.27 6.86
CA PHE A 303 -15.44 18.60 6.70
C PHE A 303 -16.18 19.07 7.96
N ARG A 304 -17.05 18.22 8.53
CA ARG A 304 -17.78 18.54 9.77
C ARG A 304 -16.85 18.88 10.92
N LYS A 305 -15.76 18.13 11.05
CA LYS A 305 -14.75 18.38 12.09
C LYS A 305 -14.02 19.71 11.88
N LYS A 306 -13.57 20.00 10.66
CA LYS A 306 -12.89 21.27 10.35
C LYS A 306 -13.82 22.48 10.57
N MET A 307 -15.11 22.36 10.23
CA MET A 307 -16.08 23.41 10.53
C MET A 307 -16.29 23.61 12.03
N ARG A 308 -16.44 22.52 12.81
CA ARG A 308 -16.59 22.61 14.27
C ARG A 308 -15.40 23.30 14.94
N ASN A 309 -14.17 23.01 14.50
CA ASN A 309 -12.97 23.64 15.04
C ASN A 309 -12.84 25.13 14.67
N ARG A 310 -13.58 25.62 13.67
CA ARG A 310 -13.62 27.04 13.27
C ARG A 310 -14.73 27.82 13.98
N ILE A 311 -15.73 27.13 14.53
CA ILE A 311 -16.79 27.76 15.32
C ILE A 311 -16.29 27.82 16.77
N ILE A 312 -15.57 28.88 17.08
CA ILE A 312 -15.35 29.30 18.47
C ILE A 312 -16.65 30.00 18.88
N THR A 313 -17.54 29.28 19.58
CA THR A 313 -18.64 29.92 20.30
C THR A 313 -18.04 30.71 21.46
N TYR A 314 -18.05 32.04 21.32
CA TYR A 314 -17.90 32.99 22.42
C TYR A 314 -19.16 32.99 23.29
#